data_AF-A0A924QS19-F1
#
_entry.id   AF-A0A924QS19-F1
#
_cell.length_a   1.000
_cell.length_b   1.000
_cell.length_c   1.000
_cell.angle_alpha   90.00
_cell.angle_beta   90.00
_cell.angle_gamma   90.00
#
_symmetry.space_group_name_H-M   'P 1'
#
loop_
_entity.id
_entity.type
_entity.pdbx_description
1 polymer ?
#
loop_
_entity_poly.entity_id
_entity_poly.type
_entity_poly.pdbx_seq_one_letter_code
_entity_poly.pdbx_strand_id
1 'polypeptide(L)'
;MIRLKNLALLTCLLLLCTYKMAVAQNADNPGDYMTSITNAQGEMNKKYMAYVSAAAHGKRLKKVEKMRQAAIESITQSKYNIIGLPLYQGDNSLRQKTIDYINFCYKIFNEDYAHIVNMEEIAEQS
;
A
#
# COMPACT_ATOMS: atom_id res chain seq x y z
N MET A 1 -10.31 -5.26 56.09
CA MET A 1 -10.92 -6.51 55.56
C MET A 1 -11.99 -6.11 54.54
N ILE A 2 -11.62 -6.01 53.25
CA ILE A 2 -12.56 -5.66 52.18
C ILE A 2 -13.58 -6.80 52.08
N ARG A 3 -14.87 -6.53 52.32
CA ARG A 3 -15.91 -7.56 52.29
C ARG A 3 -15.99 -8.16 50.87
N LEU A 4 -16.13 -9.48 50.76
CA LEU A 4 -16.13 -10.23 49.50
C LEU A 4 -17.09 -9.67 48.43
N LYS A 5 -18.23 -9.09 48.87
CA LYS A 5 -19.19 -8.37 48.03
C LYS A 5 -18.61 -7.11 47.36
N ASN A 6 -17.76 -6.38 48.07
CA ASN A 6 -17.12 -5.15 47.57
C ASN A 6 -16.01 -5.48 46.57
N LEU A 7 -15.34 -6.64 46.75
CA LEU A 7 -14.36 -7.15 45.79
C LEU A 7 -15.04 -7.59 44.49
N ALA A 8 -16.18 -8.31 44.59
CA ALA A 8 -16.99 -8.71 43.44
C ALA A 8 -17.56 -7.51 42.65
N LEU A 9 -18.01 -6.45 43.36
CA LEU A 9 -18.45 -5.20 42.76
C LEU A 9 -17.32 -4.46 42.03
N LEU A 10 -16.11 -4.42 42.62
CA LEU A 10 -14.95 -3.81 41.97
C LEU A 10 -14.53 -4.54 40.70
N THR A 11 -14.53 -5.88 40.72
CA THR A 11 -14.23 -6.70 39.53
C THR A 11 -15.28 -6.56 38.43
N CYS A 12 -16.56 -6.39 38.79
CA CYS A 12 -17.64 -6.16 37.82
C CYS A 12 -17.53 -4.76 37.17
N LEU A 13 -17.14 -3.76 37.95
CA LEU A 13 -16.91 -2.38 37.46
C LEU A 13 -15.70 -2.29 36.51
N LEU A 14 -14.62 -3.01 36.82
CA LEU A 14 -13.43 -3.10 35.96
C LEU A 14 -13.72 -3.77 34.61
N LEU A 15 -14.58 -4.80 34.58
CA LEU A 15 -14.99 -5.48 33.34
C LEU A 15 -15.91 -4.62 32.45
N LEU A 16 -16.67 -3.69 33.03
CA LEU A 16 -17.54 -2.78 32.28
C LEU A 16 -16.77 -1.61 31.62
N CYS A 17 -15.62 -1.22 32.17
CA CYS A 17 -14.78 -0.15 31.61
C CYS A 17 -13.97 -0.58 30.37
N THR A 18 -13.75 -1.89 30.15
CA THR A 18 -12.95 -2.38 29.01
C THR A 18 -13.75 -2.58 27.72
N TYR A 19 -15.08 -2.39 27.72
CA TYR A 19 -15.91 -2.64 26.54
C TYR A 19 -15.74 -1.58 25.42
N LYS A 20 -15.22 -0.39 25.73
CA LYS A 20 -15.25 0.78 24.81
C LYS A 20 -13.95 1.05 24.03
N MET A 21 -13.02 0.09 23.95
CA MET A 21 -11.78 0.28 23.17
C MET A 21 -11.63 -0.65 21.95
N ALA A 22 -12.70 -1.29 21.51
CA ALA A 22 -12.77 -1.94 20.21
C ALA A 22 -13.54 -1.05 19.23
N VAL A 23 -13.05 0.18 19.00
CA VAL A 23 -13.41 0.88 17.76
C VAL A 23 -12.64 0.15 16.68
N ALA A 24 -13.25 -0.91 16.14
CA ALA A 24 -12.90 -1.36 14.81
C ALA A 24 -12.84 -0.11 13.93
N GLN A 25 -11.77 0.06 13.15
CA GLN A 25 -11.70 1.07 12.10
C GLN A 25 -12.74 0.68 11.07
N ASN A 26 -14.00 0.95 11.39
CA ASN A 26 -15.12 0.66 10.56
C ASN A 26 -14.97 1.59 9.37
N ALA A 27 -14.45 1.03 8.28
CA ALA A 27 -14.62 1.55 6.95
C ALA A 27 -16.10 1.43 6.54
N ASP A 28 -17.05 1.87 7.40
CA ASP A 28 -18.48 1.80 7.11
C ASP A 28 -18.85 2.84 6.05
N ASN A 29 -18.12 3.96 6.02
CA ASN A 29 -18.26 4.97 4.99
C ASN A 29 -17.47 4.56 3.72
N PRO A 30 -18.13 4.41 2.56
CA PRO A 30 -17.46 4.09 1.30
C PRO A 30 -16.34 5.09 0.93
N GLY A 31 -16.53 6.38 1.21
CA GLY A 31 -15.57 7.43 0.89
C GLY A 31 -14.26 7.29 1.67
N ASP A 32 -14.36 6.92 2.95
CA ASP A 32 -13.18 6.73 3.81
C ASP A 32 -12.37 5.51 3.37
N TYR A 33 -13.06 4.45 2.92
CA TYR A 33 -12.41 3.27 2.37
C TYR A 33 -11.66 3.56 1.06
N MET A 34 -12.31 4.26 0.13
CA MET A 34 -11.68 4.71 -1.12
C MET A 34 -10.50 5.65 -0.86
N THR A 35 -10.61 6.52 0.13
CA THR A 35 -9.52 7.41 0.57
C THR A 35 -8.36 6.60 1.13
N SER A 36 -8.63 5.57 1.93
CA SER A 36 -7.59 4.67 2.48
C SER A 36 -6.82 3.95 1.37
N ILE A 37 -7.52 3.44 0.35
CA ILE A 37 -6.90 2.86 -0.85
C ILE A 37 -6.04 3.89 -1.60
N THR A 38 -6.59 5.07 -1.84
CA THR A 38 -5.88 6.14 -2.57
C THR A 38 -4.62 6.59 -1.83
N ASN A 39 -4.69 6.69 -0.50
CA ASN A 39 -3.55 7.04 0.35
C ASN A 39 -2.47 5.96 0.29
N ALA A 40 -2.84 4.68 0.32
CA ALA A 40 -1.90 3.57 0.17
C ALA A 40 -1.16 3.60 -1.17
N GLN A 41 -1.81 4.08 -2.25
CA GLN A 41 -1.21 4.25 -3.58
C GLN A 41 -0.42 5.55 -3.75
N GLY A 42 -0.57 6.53 -2.84
CA GLY A 42 -0.07 7.90 -3.05
C GLY A 42 1.43 7.97 -3.38
N GLU A 43 2.26 7.21 -2.67
CA GLU A 43 3.71 7.23 -2.91
C GLU A 43 4.10 6.51 -4.21
N MET A 44 3.46 5.38 -4.53
CA MET A 44 3.69 4.70 -5.81
C MET A 44 3.36 5.63 -6.98
N ASN A 45 2.26 6.37 -6.86
CA ASN A 45 1.80 7.29 -7.89
C ASN A 45 2.83 8.39 -8.17
N LYS A 46 3.38 8.99 -7.11
CA LYS A 46 4.42 10.01 -7.24
C LYS A 46 5.69 9.45 -7.89
N LYS A 47 6.18 8.29 -7.42
CA LYS A 47 7.45 7.72 -7.90
C LYS A 47 7.35 7.21 -9.32
N TYR A 48 6.26 6.52 -9.68
CA TYR A 48 6.09 6.01 -11.04
C TYR A 48 5.96 7.18 -12.03
N MET A 49 5.21 8.24 -11.69
CA MET A 49 5.10 9.43 -12.56
C MET A 49 6.44 10.15 -12.74
N ALA A 50 7.24 10.26 -11.67
CA ALA A 50 8.56 10.83 -11.75
C ALA A 50 9.49 10.03 -12.67
N TYR A 51 9.41 8.69 -12.60
CA TYR A 51 10.14 7.78 -13.49
C TYR A 51 9.69 7.93 -14.96
N VAL A 52 8.39 7.85 -15.24
CA VAL A 52 7.84 7.99 -16.61
C VAL A 52 8.28 9.32 -17.24
N SER A 53 8.20 10.41 -16.47
CA SER A 53 8.68 11.72 -16.92
C SER A 53 10.19 11.73 -17.20
N ALA A 54 11.00 11.07 -16.36
CA ALA A 54 12.44 10.98 -16.57
C ALA A 54 12.81 10.20 -17.83
N ALA A 55 12.11 9.09 -18.09
CA ALA A 55 12.28 8.27 -19.28
C ALA A 55 11.86 9.03 -20.55
N ALA A 56 10.70 9.69 -20.53
CA ALA A 56 10.17 10.42 -21.68
C ALA A 56 11.04 11.62 -22.11
N HIS A 57 11.71 12.27 -21.15
CA HIS A 57 12.58 13.42 -21.45
C HIS A 57 14.06 13.05 -21.65
N GLY A 58 14.38 11.76 -21.81
CA GLY A 58 15.75 11.31 -22.12
C GLY A 58 16.76 11.71 -21.04
N LYS A 59 16.38 11.69 -19.75
CA LYS A 59 17.35 11.92 -18.67
C LYS A 59 18.44 10.84 -18.71
N ARG A 60 19.62 11.15 -18.16
CA ARG A 60 20.76 10.19 -18.06
C ARG A 60 20.28 8.81 -17.57
N LEU A 61 20.63 7.75 -18.30
CA LEU A 61 20.28 6.34 -18.03
C LEU A 61 20.38 5.97 -16.54
N LYS A 62 21.53 6.20 -15.90
CA LYS A 62 21.73 5.93 -14.45
C LYS A 62 20.69 6.60 -13.55
N LYS A 63 20.23 7.80 -13.91
CA LYS A 63 19.20 8.51 -13.14
C LYS A 63 17.82 7.91 -13.39
N VAL A 64 17.51 7.55 -14.63
CA VAL A 64 16.24 6.88 -14.99
C VAL A 64 16.14 5.55 -14.25
N GLU A 65 17.20 4.74 -14.26
CA GLU A 65 17.24 3.45 -13.56
C GLU A 65 17.07 3.60 -12.04
N LYS A 66 17.75 4.57 -11.42
CA LYS A 66 17.55 4.87 -9.99
C LYS A 66 16.09 5.22 -9.67
N MET A 67 15.44 5.99 -10.54
CA MET A 67 14.04 6.37 -10.36
C MET A 67 13.09 5.20 -10.57
N ARG A 68 13.42 4.29 -11.49
CA ARG A 68 12.68 3.04 -11.69
C ARG A 68 12.72 2.13 -10.47
N GLN A 69 13.91 1.91 -9.91
CA GLN A 69 14.07 1.11 -8.69
C GLN A 69 13.24 1.68 -7.54
N ALA A 70 13.31 2.99 -7.32
CA ALA A 70 12.47 3.67 -6.32
C ALA A 70 10.97 3.53 -6.60
N ALA A 71 10.54 3.52 -7.88
CA ALA A 71 9.16 3.25 -8.25
C ALA A 71 8.77 1.82 -7.89
N ILE A 72 9.57 0.81 -8.25
CA ILE A 72 9.30 -0.61 -7.95
C ILE A 72 9.20 -0.88 -6.45
N GLU A 73 10.12 -0.30 -5.67
CA GLU A 73 10.07 -0.38 -4.21
C GLU A 73 8.77 0.20 -3.65
N SER A 74 8.37 1.39 -4.12
CA SER A 74 7.13 2.04 -3.69
C SER A 74 5.86 1.30 -4.13
N ILE A 75 5.87 0.67 -5.31
CA ILE A 75 4.78 -0.19 -5.81
C ILE A 75 4.64 -1.42 -4.92
N THR A 76 5.76 -2.04 -4.56
CA THR A 76 5.79 -3.20 -3.66
C THR A 76 5.27 -2.82 -2.27
N GLN A 77 5.69 -1.67 -1.74
CA GLN A 77 5.18 -1.18 -0.46
C GLN A 77 3.68 -0.85 -0.51
N SER A 78 3.21 -0.23 -1.59
CA SER A 78 1.79 0.06 -1.82
C SER A 78 0.95 -1.22 -1.79
N LYS A 79 1.44 -2.31 -2.40
CA LYS A 79 0.78 -3.62 -2.35
C LYS A 79 0.59 -4.10 -0.90
N TYR A 80 1.63 -4.03 -0.08
CA TYR A 80 1.54 -4.44 1.33
C TYR A 80 0.59 -3.55 2.13
N ASN A 81 0.61 -2.24 1.87
CA ASN A 81 -0.32 -1.31 2.50
C ASN A 81 -1.78 -1.66 2.15
N ILE A 82 -2.08 -1.99 0.88
CA ILE A 82 -3.43 -2.43 0.45
C ILE A 82 -3.81 -3.77 1.05
N ILE A 83 -2.90 -4.75 1.13
CA ILE A 83 -3.15 -6.05 1.76
C ILE A 83 -3.50 -5.87 3.25
N GLY A 84 -2.85 -4.91 3.91
CA GLY A 84 -3.10 -4.57 5.31
C GLY A 84 -4.45 -3.90 5.57
N LEU A 85 -5.16 -3.43 4.53
CA LEU A 85 -6.49 -2.84 4.70
C LEU A 85 -7.54 -3.92 5.00
N PRO A 86 -8.49 -3.64 5.92
CA PRO A 86 -9.63 -4.52 6.14
C PRO A 86 -10.50 -4.63 4.88
N LEU A 87 -11.35 -5.65 4.82
CA LEU A 87 -12.38 -5.74 3.79
C LEU A 87 -13.46 -4.68 4.02
N TYR A 88 -14.01 -4.13 2.94
CA TYR A 88 -15.12 -3.19 3.03
C TYR A 88 -16.42 -3.95 3.24
N GLN A 89 -16.93 -3.97 4.47
CA GLN A 89 -18.19 -4.68 4.80
C GLN A 89 -18.18 -6.16 4.34
N GLY A 90 -17.01 -6.79 4.37
CA GLY A 90 -16.81 -8.17 3.89
C GLY A 90 -16.58 -8.29 2.37
N ASP A 91 -16.75 -7.22 1.59
CA ASP A 91 -16.42 -7.20 0.16
C ASP A 91 -14.92 -6.95 -0.06
N ASN A 92 -14.32 -7.79 -0.91
CA ASN A 92 -12.92 -7.75 -1.33
C ASN A 92 -12.73 -7.22 -2.76
N SER A 93 -13.82 -6.92 -3.49
CA SER A 93 -13.81 -6.59 -4.91
C SER A 93 -12.82 -5.46 -5.22
N LEU A 94 -13.00 -4.30 -4.58
CA LEU A 94 -12.17 -3.11 -4.82
C LEU A 94 -10.72 -3.36 -4.41
N ARG A 95 -10.48 -3.92 -3.22
CA ARG A 95 -9.12 -4.21 -2.70
C ARG A 95 -8.37 -5.14 -3.64
N GLN A 96 -9.02 -6.22 -4.08
CA GLN A 96 -8.41 -7.18 -4.99
C GLN A 96 -8.09 -6.55 -6.34
N LYS A 97 -9.01 -5.76 -6.91
CA LYS A 97 -8.77 -5.05 -8.17
C LYS A 97 -7.64 -4.04 -8.05
N THR A 98 -7.51 -3.36 -6.91
CA THR A 98 -6.36 -2.51 -6.63
C THR A 98 -5.06 -3.31 -6.59
N ILE A 99 -5.03 -4.47 -5.94
CA ILE A 99 -3.85 -5.34 -5.91
C ILE A 99 -3.49 -5.81 -7.33
N ASP A 100 -4.47 -6.19 -8.14
CA ASP A 100 -4.27 -6.61 -9.53
C ASP A 100 -3.63 -5.48 -10.36
N TYR A 101 -4.13 -4.25 -10.21
CA TYR A 101 -3.55 -3.05 -10.83
C TYR A 101 -2.11 -2.81 -10.37
N ILE A 102 -1.83 -2.91 -9.07
CA ILE A 102 -0.47 -2.73 -8.52
C ILE A 102 0.49 -3.78 -9.09
N ASN A 103 0.06 -5.04 -9.20
CA ASN A 103 0.85 -6.11 -9.81
C ASN A 103 1.11 -5.85 -11.31
N PHE A 104 0.12 -5.32 -12.02
CA PHE A 104 0.29 -4.91 -13.41
C PHE A 104 1.35 -3.80 -13.56
N CYS A 105 1.30 -2.77 -12.71
CA CYS A 105 2.33 -1.74 -12.67
C CYS A 105 3.72 -2.33 -12.37
N TYR A 106 3.82 -3.23 -11.39
CA TYR A 106 5.09 -3.89 -11.06
C TYR A 106 5.70 -4.57 -12.28
N LYS A 107 4.90 -5.35 -13.03
CA LYS A 107 5.36 -6.05 -14.23
C LYS A 107 5.90 -5.10 -15.29
N ILE A 108 5.14 -4.06 -15.64
CA ILE A 108 5.56 -3.06 -16.65
C ILE A 108 6.90 -2.43 -16.26
N PHE A 109 7.02 -1.97 -15.01
CA PHE A 109 8.22 -1.24 -14.62
C PHE A 109 9.42 -2.14 -14.32
N ASN A 110 9.18 -3.41 -13.97
CA ASN A 110 10.26 -4.33 -13.67
C ASN A 110 10.74 -5.11 -14.89
N GLU A 111 9.82 -5.71 -15.64
CA GLU A 111 10.11 -6.68 -16.70
C GLU A 111 10.38 -5.97 -18.04
N ASP A 112 9.48 -5.09 -18.47
CA ASP A 112 9.59 -4.45 -19.80
C ASP A 112 10.80 -3.52 -19.89
N TYR A 113 11.06 -2.73 -18.85
CA TYR A 113 12.22 -1.82 -18.86
C TYR A 113 13.56 -2.55 -18.75
N ALA A 114 13.64 -3.61 -17.94
CA ALA A 114 14.87 -4.39 -17.84
C ALA A 114 15.25 -5.01 -19.19
N HIS A 115 14.24 -5.42 -19.98
CA HIS A 115 14.45 -5.89 -21.34
C HIS A 115 14.99 -4.78 -22.26
N ILE A 116 14.38 -3.59 -22.23
CA ILE A 116 14.82 -2.44 -23.04
C ILE A 116 16.26 -2.05 -22.75
N VAL A 117 16.64 -1.94 -21.47
CA VAL A 117 18.02 -1.58 -21.07
C VAL A 117 19.03 -2.62 -21.57
N ASN A 118 18.70 -3.90 -21.44
CA ASN A 118 19.57 -4.97 -21.93
C ASN A 118 19.78 -4.86 -23.46
N MET A 119 18.73 -4.54 -24.22
CA MET A 119 18.85 -4.31 -25.67
C MET A 119 19.67 -3.06 -26.01
N GLU A 120 19.56 -1.97 -25.25
CA GLU A 120 20.39 -0.76 -25.45
C GLU A 120 21.87 -1.03 -25.16
N GLU A 121 22.20 -1.76 -24.09
CA GLU A 121 23.58 -2.11 -23.75
C GLU A 121 24.24 -2.98 -24.83
N ILE A 122 23.50 -3.92 -25.43
CA ILE A 122 23.99 -4.73 -26.56
C ILE A 122 24.26 -3.85 -27.78
N ALA A 123 23.39 -2.87 -28.04
CA ALA A 123 23.53 -1.95 -29.18
C ALA A 123 24.71 -0.99 -29.02
N GLU A 124 25.02 -0.53 -27.80
CA GLU A 124 26.20 0.32 -27.53
C GLU A 124 27.54 -0.43 -27.68
N GLN A 125 27.53 -1.75 -27.57
CA GLN A 125 28.74 -2.60 -27.70
C GLN A 125 29.00 -3.11 -29.14
N SER A 126 28.10 -2.83 -30.08
CA SER A 126 28.16 -3.28 -31.49
C SER A 126 28.61 -2.17 -32.43
#